data_AF-A0A2N2Z453-F1
#
_entry.id   AF-A0A2N2Z453-F1
#
_cell.length_a   1.000
_cell.length_b   1.000
_cell.length_c   1.000
_cell.angle_alpha   90.00
_cell.angle_beta   90.00
_cell.angle_gamma   90.00
#
_symmetry.space_group_name_H-M   'P 1'
#
loop_
_entity.id
_entity.type
_entity.pdbx_description
1 polymer ?
#
loop_
_entity_poly.entity_id
_entity_poly.type
_entity_poly.pdbx_seq_one_letter_code
_entity_poly.pdbx_strand_id
1 'polypeptide(L)'
;MLTASVCTIGDEILIGQIVDTNSAYIASKLNTIGVKVNHMQSIADDESEIISSLRLAVSKTDIVIVTGGLGPTKDDITKKAIMKMAGSNSLICNGRQLNVIEEICKKRGIELSDLNREQAWVPDNCQVLVNKSGTAPGMMFEIDGCLLFSLPGVPYEMQFLMDGVIEGILEHRKPESIFHKSIITFGIPESSLAKQIEEWENNLPAGVKLAYLPSPLTGVKLRLSIYGSAIENQEKVANELFAALKPVLGNAIYGEGDDTLEKVISAYLNEENSTLSAAESCTGGKISSMLTNNEGASRV
;
A
#
# COMPACT_ATOMS: atom_id res chain seq x y z
N MET A 1 8.33 -15.25 -9.22
CA MET A 1 7.74 -14.07 -8.57
C MET A 1 6.89 -14.48 -7.39
N LEU A 2 7.12 -13.87 -6.22
CA LEU A 2 6.32 -14.12 -5.02
C LEU A 2 4.92 -13.54 -5.17
N THR A 3 3.96 -14.24 -4.59
CA THR A 3 2.54 -13.91 -4.66
C THR A 3 1.95 -13.65 -3.28
N ALA A 4 0.99 -12.74 -3.19
CA ALA A 4 0.32 -12.42 -1.96
C ALA A 4 -1.21 -12.37 -2.09
N SER A 5 -1.88 -12.69 -0.99
CA SER A 5 -3.30 -12.42 -0.77
C SER A 5 -3.47 -11.37 0.32
N VAL A 6 -4.39 -10.42 0.14
CA VAL A 6 -4.78 -9.46 1.19
C VAL A 6 -6.20 -9.77 1.63
N CYS A 7 -6.39 -9.92 2.94
CA CYS A 7 -7.65 -10.28 3.55
C CYS A 7 -8.05 -9.19 4.56
N THR A 8 -9.20 -8.57 4.36
CA THR A 8 -9.77 -7.61 5.32
C THR A 8 -10.89 -8.28 6.10
N ILE A 9 -10.91 -8.08 7.41
CA ILE A 9 -11.92 -8.64 8.31
C ILE A 9 -12.68 -7.45 8.91
N GLY A 10 -14.00 -7.43 8.71
CA GLY A 10 -14.86 -6.36 9.20
C GLY A 10 -16.20 -6.32 8.47
N ASP A 11 -17.29 -6.53 9.20
CA ASP A 11 -18.65 -6.43 8.66
C ASP A 11 -18.96 -5.03 8.10
N GLU A 12 -18.35 -3.97 8.64
CA GLU A 12 -18.50 -2.59 8.18
C GLU A 12 -17.98 -2.38 6.75
N ILE A 13 -17.03 -3.21 6.30
CA ILE A 13 -16.55 -3.23 4.92
C ILE A 13 -17.58 -3.93 4.04
N LEU A 14 -18.11 -5.07 4.49
CA LEU A 14 -19.07 -5.87 3.73
C LEU A 14 -20.41 -5.16 3.48
N ILE A 15 -20.88 -4.39 4.47
CA ILE A 15 -22.09 -3.57 4.31
C ILE A 15 -21.84 -2.23 3.59
N GLY A 16 -20.59 -1.96 3.19
CA GLY A 16 -20.21 -0.75 2.47
C GLY A 16 -20.24 0.53 3.30
N GLN A 17 -20.18 0.42 4.63
CA GLN A 17 -20.10 1.58 5.52
C GLN A 17 -18.72 2.26 5.42
N ILE A 18 -17.66 1.47 5.21
CA ILE A 18 -16.29 1.95 5.06
C ILE A 18 -15.70 1.37 3.77
N VAL A 19 -14.93 2.21 3.06
CA VAL A 19 -14.14 1.78 1.89
C VAL A 19 -12.85 1.11 2.37
N ASP A 20 -12.56 -0.09 1.84
CA ASP A 20 -11.31 -0.79 2.10
C ASP A 20 -10.09 -0.08 1.47
N THR A 21 -9.56 0.90 2.21
CA THR A 21 -8.33 1.61 1.85
C THR A 21 -7.07 0.86 2.29
N ASN A 22 -7.21 -0.07 3.24
CA ASN A 22 -6.09 -0.85 3.77
C ASN A 22 -5.53 -1.79 2.70
N SER A 23 -6.39 -2.52 1.98
CA SER A 23 -5.97 -3.41 0.89
C SER A 23 -5.17 -2.68 -0.19
N ALA A 24 -5.62 -1.47 -0.57
CA ALA A 24 -4.94 -0.64 -1.55
C ALA A 24 -3.53 -0.24 -1.07
N TYR A 25 -3.40 0.21 0.19
CA TYR A 25 -2.12 0.58 0.76
C TYR A 25 -1.16 -0.61 0.87
N ILE A 26 -1.63 -1.73 1.44
CA ILE A 26 -0.85 -2.97 1.60
C ILE A 26 -0.31 -3.42 0.25
N ALA A 27 -1.17 -3.49 -0.77
CA ALA A 27 -0.77 -3.90 -2.11
C ALA A 27 0.24 -2.94 -2.73
N SER A 28 0.09 -1.63 -2.52
CA SER A 28 1.07 -0.65 -3.00
C SER A 28 2.46 -0.89 -2.40
N LYS A 29 2.53 -1.22 -1.10
CA LYS A 29 3.79 -1.49 -0.38
C LYS A 29 4.41 -2.82 -0.76
N LEU A 30 3.62 -3.89 -0.91
CA LEU A 30 4.11 -5.17 -1.41
C LEU A 30 4.65 -5.04 -2.85
N ASN A 31 4.01 -4.19 -3.65
CA ASN A 31 4.46 -3.94 -5.02
C ASN A 31 5.85 -3.30 -5.07
N THR A 32 6.24 -2.44 -4.12
CA THR A 32 7.57 -1.81 -4.12
C THR A 32 8.71 -2.81 -3.89
N ILE A 33 8.42 -3.97 -3.32
CA ILE A 33 9.39 -5.05 -3.10
C ILE A 33 9.19 -6.22 -4.07
N GLY A 34 8.42 -6.04 -5.15
CA GLY A 34 8.26 -7.06 -6.19
C GLY A 34 7.38 -8.24 -5.78
N VAL A 35 6.56 -8.08 -4.74
CA VAL A 35 5.54 -9.06 -4.36
C VAL A 35 4.24 -8.74 -5.11
N LYS A 36 3.71 -9.72 -5.85
CA LYS A 36 2.50 -9.57 -6.64
C LYS A 36 1.26 -9.96 -5.84
N VAL A 37 0.38 -9.01 -5.57
CA VAL A 37 -0.93 -9.31 -4.99
C VAL A 37 -1.84 -9.91 -6.08
N ASN A 38 -2.28 -11.16 -5.89
CA ASN A 38 -3.17 -11.86 -6.83
C ASN A 38 -4.63 -11.85 -6.37
N HIS A 39 -4.86 -11.75 -5.06
CA HIS A 39 -6.19 -11.85 -4.46
C HIS A 39 -6.36 -10.79 -3.37
N MET A 40 -7.53 -10.16 -3.36
CA MET A 40 -8.02 -9.33 -2.28
C MET A 40 -9.42 -9.82 -1.91
N GLN A 41 -9.70 -10.00 -0.62
CA GLN A 41 -11.01 -10.42 -0.15
C GLN A 41 -11.37 -9.73 1.16
N SER A 42 -12.64 -9.39 1.33
CA SER A 42 -13.22 -8.94 2.59
C SER A 42 -14.04 -10.08 3.20
N ILE A 43 -13.90 -10.28 4.50
CA ILE A 43 -14.39 -11.45 5.25
C ILE A 43 -15.22 -10.93 6.43
N ALA A 44 -16.30 -11.64 6.75
CA ALA A 44 -17.18 -11.32 7.87
C ALA A 44 -16.48 -11.59 9.22
N ASP A 45 -16.96 -10.96 10.28
CA ASP A 45 -16.51 -11.19 11.66
C ASP A 45 -17.06 -12.52 12.24
N ASP A 46 -16.84 -13.62 11.51
CA ASP A 46 -17.20 -14.99 11.90
C ASP A 46 -15.97 -15.91 11.87
N GLU A 47 -15.78 -16.71 12.94
CA GLU A 47 -14.58 -17.56 13.09
C GLU A 47 -14.45 -18.57 11.94
N SER A 48 -15.56 -19.14 11.48
CA SER A 48 -15.55 -20.18 10.45
C SER A 48 -15.26 -19.59 9.06
N GLU A 49 -15.79 -18.40 8.78
CA GLU A 49 -15.50 -17.64 7.55
C GLU A 49 -14.03 -17.19 7.52
N ILE A 50 -13.51 -16.67 8.63
CA ILE A 50 -12.09 -16.28 8.75
C ILE A 50 -11.18 -17.48 8.51
N ILE A 51 -11.40 -18.60 9.21
CA ILE A 51 -10.53 -19.78 9.07
C ILE A 51 -10.57 -20.35 7.66
N SER A 52 -11.76 -20.51 7.08
CA SER A 52 -11.91 -21.10 5.75
C SER A 52 -11.27 -20.21 4.67
N SER A 53 -11.51 -18.90 4.72
CA SER A 53 -10.95 -17.92 3.78
C SER A 53 -9.43 -17.80 3.89
N LEU A 54 -8.89 -17.77 5.12
CA LEU A 54 -7.44 -17.70 5.34
C LEU A 54 -6.74 -19.00 4.98
N ARG A 55 -7.34 -20.18 5.23
CA ARG A 55 -6.77 -21.47 4.76
C ARG A 55 -6.69 -21.51 3.24
N LEU A 56 -7.72 -21.03 2.55
CA LEU A 56 -7.71 -20.94 1.09
C LEU A 56 -6.60 -20.00 0.61
N ALA A 57 -6.44 -18.83 1.23
CA ALA A 57 -5.38 -17.88 0.89
C ALA A 57 -3.97 -18.47 1.11
N VAL A 58 -3.74 -19.08 2.27
CA VAL A 58 -2.49 -19.78 2.61
C VAL A 58 -2.15 -20.86 1.58
N SER A 59 -3.14 -21.61 1.08
CA SER A 59 -2.91 -22.66 0.08
C SER A 59 -2.57 -22.15 -1.33
N LYS A 60 -2.81 -20.87 -1.63
CA LYS A 60 -2.73 -20.30 -2.97
C LYS A 60 -1.60 -19.28 -3.17
N THR A 61 -1.04 -18.75 -2.10
CA THR A 61 -0.06 -17.67 -2.16
C THR A 61 1.08 -17.87 -1.18
N ASP A 62 2.22 -17.25 -1.46
CA ASP A 62 3.41 -17.34 -0.61
C ASP A 62 3.29 -16.47 0.65
N ILE A 63 2.46 -15.43 0.58
CA ILE A 63 2.26 -14.42 1.61
C ILE A 63 0.75 -14.14 1.78
N VAL A 64 0.27 -14.05 3.01
CA VAL A 64 -1.08 -13.60 3.35
C VAL A 64 -0.97 -12.42 4.31
N ILE A 65 -1.56 -11.28 3.96
CA ILE A 65 -1.70 -10.15 4.87
C ILE A 65 -3.16 -10.06 5.29
N VAL A 66 -3.42 -10.09 6.59
CA VAL A 66 -4.74 -9.95 7.21
C VAL A 66 -4.78 -8.63 7.98
N THR A 67 -5.86 -7.87 7.86
CA THR A 67 -6.07 -6.64 8.64
C THR A 67 -7.50 -6.58 9.17
N GLY A 68 -7.65 -6.24 10.45
CA GLY A 68 -8.96 -6.22 11.15
C GLY A 68 -9.10 -7.28 12.24
N GLY A 69 -10.00 -7.04 13.19
CA GLY A 69 -10.33 -7.99 14.28
C GLY A 69 -9.21 -8.28 15.30
N LEU A 70 -8.30 -7.31 15.54
CA LEU A 70 -7.20 -7.39 16.54
C LEU A 70 -7.38 -6.48 17.76
N GLY A 71 -8.51 -5.80 17.86
CA GLY A 71 -8.84 -4.98 19.01
C GLY A 71 -9.06 -5.78 20.31
N PRO A 72 -9.40 -5.09 21.40
CA PRO A 72 -9.64 -5.70 22.71
C PRO A 72 -11.08 -6.18 22.90
N THR A 73 -11.94 -6.10 21.89
CA THR A 73 -13.37 -6.39 22.04
C THR A 73 -13.67 -7.87 21.89
N LYS A 74 -14.91 -8.27 22.20
CA LYS A 74 -15.34 -9.67 22.05
C LYS A 74 -15.47 -10.08 20.59
N ASP A 75 -15.69 -9.11 19.71
CA ASP A 75 -15.87 -9.30 18.27
C ASP A 75 -14.51 -9.44 17.57
N ASP A 76 -13.40 -9.09 18.23
CA ASP A 76 -12.04 -9.26 17.74
C ASP A 76 -11.56 -10.73 17.85
N ILE A 77 -12.05 -11.56 16.93
CA ILE A 77 -11.81 -13.01 16.89
C ILE A 77 -10.66 -13.43 15.96
N THR A 78 -10.10 -12.51 15.16
CA THR A 78 -9.02 -12.80 14.20
C THR A 78 -7.82 -13.46 14.86
N LYS A 79 -7.36 -12.93 16.01
CA LYS A 79 -6.24 -13.51 16.77
C LYS A 79 -6.49 -14.98 17.15
N LYS A 80 -7.71 -15.30 17.58
CA LYS A 80 -8.09 -16.67 17.99
C LYS A 80 -8.15 -17.61 16.78
N ALA A 81 -8.74 -17.15 15.68
CA ALA A 81 -8.82 -17.92 14.44
C ALA A 81 -7.42 -18.27 13.89
N ILE A 82 -6.52 -17.28 13.83
CA ILE A 82 -5.14 -17.48 13.37
C ILE A 82 -4.37 -18.39 14.32
N MET A 83 -4.52 -18.23 15.64
CA MET A 83 -3.89 -19.10 16.64
C MET A 83 -4.27 -20.58 16.41
N LYS A 84 -5.55 -20.86 16.14
CA LYS A 84 -6.06 -22.20 15.82
C LYS A 84 -5.49 -22.73 14.50
N MET A 85 -5.36 -21.88 13.49
CA MET A 85 -4.73 -22.26 12.22
C MET A 85 -3.23 -22.56 12.37
N ALA A 86 -2.52 -21.78 13.19
CA ALA A 86 -1.10 -21.91 13.46
C ALA A 86 -0.77 -23.06 14.43
N GLY A 87 -1.77 -23.75 14.97
CA GLY A 87 -1.59 -24.85 15.93
C GLY A 87 -1.04 -24.41 17.29
N SER A 88 -1.18 -23.14 17.65
CA SER A 88 -0.78 -22.63 18.96
C SER A 88 -1.88 -22.85 19.99
N ASN A 89 -1.49 -23.29 21.18
CA ASN A 89 -2.39 -23.56 22.30
C ASN A 89 -2.11 -22.66 23.51
N SER A 90 -1.17 -21.71 23.39
CA SER A 90 -0.78 -20.86 24.51
C SER A 90 -0.51 -19.42 24.07
N LEU A 91 -0.79 -18.49 24.98
CA LEU A 91 -0.50 -17.08 24.81
C LEU A 91 0.65 -16.69 25.72
N ILE A 92 1.56 -15.87 25.21
CA ILE A 92 2.64 -15.26 25.97
C ILE A 92 2.47 -13.75 26.00
N CYS A 93 2.84 -13.13 27.12
CA CYS A 93 2.85 -11.68 27.22
C CYS A 93 4.09 -11.12 26.53
N ASN A 94 3.91 -10.29 25.50
CA ASN A 94 5.00 -9.57 24.87
C ASN A 94 5.35 -8.31 25.66
N GLY A 95 6.43 -8.36 26.44
CA GLY A 95 6.86 -7.24 27.28
C GLY A 95 7.16 -5.95 26.50
N ARG A 96 7.65 -6.04 25.25
CA ARG A 96 7.91 -4.86 24.41
C ARG A 96 6.62 -4.15 24.04
N GLN A 97 5.60 -4.89 23.63
CA GLN A 97 4.29 -4.32 23.32
C GLN A 97 3.59 -3.82 24.58
N LEU A 98 3.65 -4.55 25.70
CA LEU A 98 3.07 -4.12 26.97
C LEU A 98 3.61 -2.74 27.39
N ASN A 99 4.92 -2.54 27.32
CA ASN A 99 5.53 -1.24 27.62
C ASN A 99 4.98 -0.12 26.73
N VAL A 100 4.77 -0.39 25.43
CA VAL A 100 4.17 0.60 24.51
C VAL A 100 2.73 0.93 24.90
N ILE A 101 1.93 -0.08 25.26
CA ILE A 101 0.55 0.11 25.72
C ILE A 101 0.53 0.98 26.98
N GLU A 102 1.41 0.69 27.95
CA GLU A 102 1.57 1.47 29.17
C GLU A 102 1.92 2.93 28.89
N GLU A 103 2.86 3.18 27.97
CA GLU A 103 3.23 4.53 27.54
C GLU A 103 2.09 5.28 26.86
N ILE A 104 1.33 4.61 25.98
CA ILE A 104 0.19 5.21 25.28
C ILE A 104 -0.90 5.59 26.29
N CYS A 105 -1.28 4.68 27.19
CA CYS A 105 -2.26 4.94 28.26
C CYS A 105 -1.82 6.11 29.14
N LYS A 106 -0.55 6.11 29.59
CA LYS A 106 0.02 7.18 30.41
C LYS A 106 0.01 8.54 29.70
N LYS A 107 0.42 8.61 28.43
CA LYS A 107 0.41 9.85 27.64
C LYS A 107 -1.00 10.41 27.43
N ARG A 108 -2.00 9.53 27.35
CA ARG A 108 -3.41 9.90 27.18
C ARG A 108 -4.15 10.16 28.49
N GLY A 109 -3.51 9.94 29.64
CA GLY A 109 -4.15 10.06 30.95
C GLY A 109 -5.24 9.01 31.20
N ILE A 110 -5.15 7.85 30.52
CA ILE A 110 -6.10 6.75 30.62
C ILE A 110 -5.54 5.71 31.60
N GLU A 111 -6.38 5.24 32.52
CA GLU A 111 -6.02 4.15 33.43
C GLU A 111 -5.83 2.84 32.65
N LEU A 112 -4.76 2.10 32.97
CA LEU A 112 -4.43 0.87 32.29
C LEU A 112 -5.37 -0.27 32.73
N SER A 113 -6.33 -0.60 31.87
CA SER A 113 -7.27 -1.71 32.09
C SER A 113 -6.66 -3.07 31.73
N ASP A 114 -7.26 -4.15 32.24
CA ASP A 114 -6.85 -5.51 31.89
C ASP A 114 -7.09 -5.81 30.42
N LEU A 115 -8.15 -5.27 29.82
CA LEU A 115 -8.40 -5.36 28.37
C LEU A 115 -7.26 -4.75 27.55
N ASN A 116 -6.65 -3.66 28.02
CA ASN A 116 -5.48 -3.09 27.35
C ASN A 116 -4.26 -4.01 27.51
N ARG A 117 -4.04 -4.56 28.71
CA ARG A 117 -2.93 -5.51 28.93
C ARG A 117 -3.08 -6.77 28.08
N GLU A 118 -4.30 -7.28 27.91
CA GLU A 118 -4.64 -8.45 27.10
C GLU A 118 -4.23 -8.32 25.62
N GLN A 119 -4.11 -7.10 25.10
CA GLN A 119 -3.61 -6.87 23.73
C GLN A 119 -2.12 -7.21 23.57
N ALA A 120 -1.33 -7.19 24.65
CA ALA A 120 0.06 -7.64 24.62
C ALA A 120 0.20 -9.18 24.67
N TRP A 121 -0.89 -9.91 24.90
CA TRP A 121 -0.88 -11.37 24.89
C TRP A 121 -1.09 -11.89 23.47
N VAL A 122 -0.08 -12.58 22.97
CA VAL A 122 0.03 -13.06 21.59
C VAL A 122 0.34 -14.56 21.58
N PRO A 123 0.05 -15.29 20.49
CA PRO A 123 0.43 -16.69 20.37
C PRO A 123 1.93 -16.90 20.56
N ASP A 124 2.28 -18.00 21.25
CA ASP A 124 3.66 -18.39 21.56
C ASP A 124 4.56 -18.66 20.35
N ASN A 125 3.96 -18.95 19.19
CA ASN A 125 4.64 -19.31 17.96
C ASN A 125 4.62 -18.20 16.90
N CYS A 126 4.31 -16.96 17.28
CA CYS A 126 4.34 -15.81 16.37
C CYS A 126 5.58 -14.93 16.57
N GLN A 127 6.05 -14.31 15.50
CA GLN A 127 6.94 -13.16 15.58
C GLN A 127 6.11 -11.89 15.73
N VAL A 128 6.40 -11.12 16.79
CA VAL A 128 5.64 -9.91 17.12
C VAL A 128 6.21 -8.69 16.40
N LEU A 129 5.35 -7.99 15.66
CA LEU A 129 5.61 -6.66 15.12
C LEU A 129 5.10 -5.61 16.12
N VAL A 130 6.04 -4.95 16.80
CA VAL A 130 5.71 -3.97 17.86
C VAL A 130 5.02 -2.75 17.23
N ASN A 131 3.79 -2.50 17.64
CA ASN A 131 3.00 -1.35 17.18
C ASN A 131 3.23 -0.17 18.12
N LYS A 132 3.97 0.85 17.66
CA LYS A 132 4.20 2.10 18.40
C LYS A 132 3.13 3.16 18.14
N SER A 133 2.26 2.93 17.15
CA SER A 133 1.18 3.84 16.77
C SER A 133 -0.14 3.51 17.47
N GLY A 134 -0.27 2.32 18.07
CA GLY A 134 -1.46 1.89 18.81
C GLY A 134 -1.19 0.73 19.75
N THR A 135 -2.25 0.08 20.22
CA THR A 135 -2.15 -0.91 21.31
C THR A 135 -2.10 -2.36 20.83
N ALA A 136 -2.71 -2.66 19.67
CA ALA A 136 -2.71 -4.00 19.09
C ALA A 136 -1.41 -4.26 18.30
N PRO A 137 -0.57 -5.23 18.67
CA PRO A 137 0.62 -5.55 17.90
C PRO A 137 0.26 -6.21 16.56
N GLY A 138 1.16 -6.10 15.59
CA GLY A 138 1.14 -7.00 14.44
C GLY A 138 1.73 -8.36 14.82
N MET A 139 1.34 -9.41 14.12
CA MET A 139 1.83 -10.78 14.34
C MET A 139 2.19 -11.42 13.01
N MET A 140 3.30 -12.13 12.98
CA MET A 140 3.77 -12.91 11.83
C MET A 140 3.83 -14.39 12.19
N PHE A 141 3.35 -15.24 11.29
CA PHE A 141 3.34 -16.69 11.39
C PHE A 141 3.89 -17.30 10.11
N GLU A 142 4.40 -18.52 10.20
CA GLU A 142 4.64 -19.38 9.04
C GLU A 142 3.70 -20.59 9.14
N ILE A 143 2.77 -20.70 8.19
CA ILE A 143 1.74 -21.76 8.16
C ILE A 143 1.81 -22.45 6.81
N ASP A 144 2.08 -23.74 6.79
CA ASP A 144 2.19 -24.56 5.58
C ASP A 144 3.15 -23.97 4.50
N GLY A 145 4.22 -23.29 4.94
CA GLY A 145 5.19 -22.61 4.07
C GLY A 145 4.76 -21.22 3.56
N CYS A 146 3.57 -20.75 3.92
CA CYS A 146 3.11 -19.38 3.67
C CYS A 146 3.45 -18.48 4.85
N LEU A 147 3.91 -17.25 4.58
CA LEU A 147 4.02 -16.22 5.61
C LEU A 147 2.67 -15.54 5.82
N LEU A 148 2.12 -15.59 7.03
CA LEU A 148 0.88 -14.92 7.37
C LEU A 148 1.16 -13.77 8.33
N PHE A 149 0.76 -12.56 7.95
CA PHE A 149 0.83 -11.36 8.78
C PHE A 149 -0.56 -10.94 9.20
N SER A 150 -0.76 -10.64 10.48
CA SER A 150 -1.99 -10.09 11.04
C SER A 150 -1.73 -8.68 11.53
N LEU A 151 -2.47 -7.71 11.02
CA LEU A 151 -2.31 -6.29 11.29
C LEU A 151 -3.60 -5.68 11.89
N PRO A 152 -3.52 -4.59 12.65
CA PRO A 152 -4.70 -3.86 13.11
C PRO A 152 -5.55 -3.35 11.94
N GLY A 153 -6.86 -3.18 12.15
CA GLY A 153 -7.78 -2.61 11.15
C GLY A 153 -7.65 -1.10 10.99
N VAL A 154 -7.14 -0.41 12.00
CA VAL A 154 -6.98 1.05 12.00
C VAL A 154 -5.91 1.47 10.98
N PRO A 155 -6.23 2.30 9.96
CA PRO A 155 -5.34 2.54 8.83
C PRO A 155 -3.94 3.02 9.20
N TYR A 156 -3.81 4.02 10.08
CA TYR A 156 -2.50 4.56 10.43
C TYR A 156 -1.63 3.58 11.24
N GLU A 157 -2.24 2.66 12.01
CA GLU A 157 -1.54 1.61 12.73
C GLU A 157 -1.05 0.52 11.78
N MET A 158 -1.91 0.09 10.84
CA MET A 158 -1.55 -0.85 9.79
C MET A 158 -0.41 -0.29 8.93
N GLN A 159 -0.52 0.96 8.48
CA GLN A 159 0.51 1.63 7.68
C GLN A 159 1.85 1.69 8.41
N PHE A 160 1.84 1.98 9.72
CA PHE A 160 3.06 1.98 10.54
C PHE A 160 3.74 0.60 10.61
N LEU A 161 2.94 -0.48 10.66
CA LEU A 161 3.48 -1.84 10.76
C LEU A 161 3.96 -2.41 9.43
N MET A 162 3.62 -1.78 8.30
CA MET A 162 4.02 -2.27 6.97
C MET A 162 5.54 -2.32 6.78
N ASP A 163 6.30 -1.45 7.42
CA ASP A 163 7.77 -1.51 7.35
C ASP A 163 8.28 -2.83 7.96
N GLY A 164 7.74 -3.23 9.12
CA GLY A 164 8.06 -4.51 9.76
C GLY A 164 7.55 -5.73 8.97
N VAL A 165 6.45 -5.59 8.23
CA VAL A 165 5.98 -6.63 7.28
C VAL A 165 6.98 -6.79 6.14
N ILE A 166 7.44 -5.68 5.56
CA ILE A 166 8.42 -5.69 4.46
C ILE A 166 9.73 -6.33 4.94
N GLU A 167 10.24 -5.90 6.10
CA GLU A 167 11.43 -6.50 6.71
C GLU A 167 11.26 -8.00 6.91
N GLY A 168 10.15 -8.43 7.50
CA GLY A 168 9.84 -9.85 7.72
C GLY A 168 9.79 -10.66 6.41
N ILE A 169 9.21 -10.10 5.34
CA ILE A 169 9.20 -10.74 4.02
C ILE A 169 10.62 -10.87 3.47
N LEU A 170 11.44 -9.81 3.53
CA LEU A 170 12.80 -9.80 2.98
C LEU A 170 13.77 -10.68 3.76
N GLU A 171 13.54 -10.90 5.05
CA GLU A 171 14.30 -11.85 5.87
C GLU A 171 14.02 -13.32 5.49
N HIS A 172 12.75 -13.62 5.16
CA HIS A 172 12.27 -15.00 5.00
C HIS A 172 12.11 -15.44 3.54
N ARG A 173 12.01 -14.48 2.61
CA ARG A 173 11.79 -14.72 1.19
C ARG A 173 12.72 -13.81 0.38
N LYS A 174 12.91 -14.13 -0.90
CA LYS A 174 13.72 -13.33 -1.83
C LYS A 174 12.84 -12.91 -3.00
N PRO A 175 12.10 -11.79 -2.88
CA PRO A 175 11.35 -11.25 -4.00
C PRO A 175 12.27 -10.91 -5.18
N GLU A 176 11.71 -10.91 -6.38
CA GLU A 176 12.40 -10.41 -7.56
C GLU A 176 12.49 -8.89 -7.51
N SER A 177 13.59 -8.31 -8.00
CA SER A 177 13.71 -6.86 -8.11
C SER A 177 12.65 -6.30 -9.04
N ILE A 178 12.09 -5.15 -8.65
CA ILE A 178 11.11 -4.41 -9.44
C ILE A 178 11.51 -2.95 -9.50
N PHE A 179 11.33 -2.36 -10.69
CA PHE A 179 11.51 -0.94 -10.89
C PHE A 179 10.29 -0.36 -11.58
N HIS A 180 9.84 0.79 -11.08
CA HIS A 180 8.75 1.54 -11.67
C HIS A 180 9.24 2.90 -12.14
N LYS A 181 8.83 3.28 -13.34
CA LYS A 181 8.94 4.66 -13.79
C LYS A 181 7.65 5.05 -14.49
N SER A 182 7.22 6.29 -14.29
CA SER A 182 6.01 6.80 -14.91
C SER A 182 6.29 8.08 -15.68
N ILE A 183 5.51 8.32 -16.73
CA ILE A 183 5.31 9.65 -17.31
C ILE A 183 3.83 9.99 -17.20
N ILE A 184 3.52 11.29 -17.16
CA ILE A 184 2.16 11.76 -17.00
C ILE A 184 1.79 12.63 -18.19
N THR A 185 0.67 12.26 -18.81
CA THR A 185 0.16 12.92 -20.01
C THR A 185 -1.14 13.65 -19.73
N PHE A 186 -1.38 14.78 -20.39
CA PHE A 186 -2.63 15.52 -20.31
C PHE A 186 -3.14 15.89 -21.71
N GLY A 187 -4.47 16.02 -21.86
CA GLY A 187 -5.11 16.44 -23.10
C GLY A 187 -5.33 15.34 -24.15
N ILE A 188 -4.91 14.09 -23.88
CA ILE A 188 -5.12 12.95 -24.76
C ILE A 188 -6.00 11.90 -24.06
N PRO A 189 -7.15 11.51 -24.62
CA PRO A 189 -7.96 10.40 -24.10
C PRO A 189 -7.19 9.08 -24.14
N GLU A 190 -7.46 8.20 -23.18
CA GLU A 190 -6.75 6.90 -23.03
C GLU A 190 -6.74 6.07 -24.32
N SER A 191 -7.88 5.95 -25.00
CA SER A 191 -7.99 5.17 -26.24
C SER A 191 -7.16 5.75 -27.39
N SER A 192 -7.09 7.08 -27.50
CA SER A 192 -6.22 7.77 -28.46
C SER A 192 -4.75 7.59 -28.11
N LEU A 193 -4.41 7.67 -26.82
CA LEU A 193 -3.06 7.48 -26.32
C LEU A 193 -2.56 6.06 -26.60
N ALA A 194 -3.37 5.04 -26.29
CA ALA A 194 -3.06 3.64 -26.59
C ALA A 194 -2.80 3.42 -28.08
N LYS A 195 -3.65 3.96 -28.95
CA LYS A 195 -3.46 3.88 -30.40
C LYS A 195 -2.19 4.60 -30.88
N GLN A 196 -1.87 5.75 -30.30
CA GLN A 196 -0.70 6.54 -30.68
C GLN A 196 0.62 5.85 -30.32
N ILE A 197 0.63 5.03 -29.26
CA ILE A 197 1.83 4.35 -28.76
C ILE A 197 1.84 2.84 -29.02
N GLU A 198 0.86 2.33 -29.77
CA GLU A 198 0.64 0.89 -30.02
C GLU A 198 1.89 0.18 -30.55
N GLU A 199 2.56 0.75 -31.56
CA GLU A 199 3.79 0.17 -32.12
C GLU A 199 4.92 0.13 -31.08
N TRP A 200 5.04 1.17 -30.26
CA TRP A 200 6.04 1.22 -29.19
C TRP A 200 5.72 0.20 -28.08
N GLU A 201 4.45 0.08 -27.69
CA GLU A 201 4.00 -0.85 -26.65
C GLU A 201 4.17 -2.31 -27.08
N ASN A 202 3.85 -2.63 -28.34
CA ASN A 202 4.03 -3.98 -28.90
C ASN A 202 5.49 -4.43 -28.96
N ASN A 203 6.44 -3.49 -28.93
CA ASN A 203 7.88 -3.75 -28.96
C ASN A 203 8.53 -3.72 -27.56
N LEU A 204 7.74 -3.69 -26.47
CA LEU A 204 8.29 -3.71 -25.12
C LEU A 204 9.08 -5.02 -24.84
N PRO A 205 10.27 -4.93 -24.21
CA PRO A 205 11.05 -6.11 -23.87
C PRO A 205 10.30 -7.07 -22.92
N ALA A 206 10.67 -8.36 -22.98
CA ALA A 206 10.20 -9.34 -22.00
C ALA A 206 10.57 -8.88 -20.57
N GLY A 207 9.59 -8.90 -19.66
CA GLY A 207 9.76 -8.42 -18.28
C GLY A 207 9.42 -6.95 -18.09
N VAL A 208 9.10 -6.20 -19.14
CA VAL A 208 8.57 -4.82 -19.06
C VAL A 208 7.06 -4.85 -19.31
N LYS A 209 6.29 -4.21 -18.45
CA LYS A 209 4.84 -4.03 -18.62
C LYS A 209 4.47 -2.56 -18.53
N LEU A 210 3.61 -2.13 -19.45
CA LEU A 210 2.96 -0.83 -19.40
C LEU A 210 1.60 -0.95 -18.69
N ALA A 211 1.25 0.06 -17.91
CA ALA A 211 -0.09 0.24 -17.38
C ALA A 211 -0.57 1.67 -17.61
N TYR A 212 -1.84 1.80 -17.99
CA TYR A 212 -2.56 3.06 -18.10
C TYR A 212 -3.30 3.33 -16.81
N LEU A 213 -3.07 4.50 -16.22
CA LEU A 213 -3.72 4.95 -14.98
C LEU A 213 -4.46 6.27 -15.29
N PRO A 214 -5.69 6.21 -15.81
CA PRO A 214 -6.45 7.39 -16.18
C PRO A 214 -6.98 8.12 -14.95
N SER A 215 -6.94 9.44 -15.00
CA SER A 215 -7.52 10.34 -14.02
C SER A 215 -8.22 11.48 -14.75
N PRO A 216 -9.52 11.73 -14.49
CA PRO A 216 -10.24 12.85 -15.11
C PRO A 216 -9.61 14.21 -14.81
N LEU A 217 -8.91 14.35 -13.68
CA LEU A 217 -8.33 15.61 -13.22
C LEU A 217 -6.87 15.81 -13.64
N THR A 218 -6.10 14.73 -13.76
CA THR A 218 -4.65 14.79 -13.97
C THR A 218 -4.19 14.12 -15.26
N GLY A 219 -5.13 13.65 -16.10
CA GLY A 219 -4.83 12.97 -17.35
C GLY A 219 -4.42 11.51 -17.16
N VAL A 220 -3.64 10.96 -18.09
CA VAL A 220 -3.27 9.54 -18.08
C VAL A 220 -1.82 9.37 -17.65
N LYS A 221 -1.60 8.67 -16.53
CA LYS A 221 -0.26 8.25 -16.10
C LYS A 221 0.09 6.92 -16.77
N LEU A 222 1.17 6.92 -17.55
CA LEU A 222 1.74 5.73 -18.17
C LEU A 222 2.85 5.20 -17.26
N ARG A 223 2.67 4.02 -16.68
CA ARG A 223 3.63 3.41 -15.76
C ARG A 223 4.28 2.19 -16.37
N LEU A 224 5.60 2.22 -16.51
CA LEU A 224 6.41 1.05 -16.80
C LEU A 224 6.74 0.32 -15.49
N SER A 225 6.56 -1.00 -15.50
CA SER A 225 6.98 -1.91 -14.44
C SER A 225 7.96 -2.92 -15.03
N ILE A 226 9.18 -2.92 -14.52
CA ILE A 226 10.27 -3.77 -14.99
C ILE A 226 10.55 -4.83 -13.92
N TYR A 227 10.32 -6.09 -14.27
CA TYR A 227 10.43 -7.23 -13.36
C TYR A 227 11.71 -8.02 -13.63
N GLY A 228 12.32 -8.50 -12.55
CA GLY A 228 13.38 -9.50 -12.59
C GLY A 228 14.79 -8.93 -12.61
N SER A 229 15.72 -9.75 -12.13
CA SER A 229 17.15 -9.44 -11.99
C SER A 229 17.94 -9.56 -13.30
N ALA A 230 17.30 -10.03 -14.38
CA ALA A 230 17.96 -10.26 -15.68
C ALA A 230 18.25 -8.96 -16.45
N ILE A 231 17.53 -7.88 -16.15
CA ILE A 231 17.80 -6.57 -16.75
C ILE A 231 18.82 -5.85 -15.87
N GLU A 232 20.09 -5.88 -16.30
CA GLU A 232 21.10 -5.01 -15.73
C GLU A 232 20.67 -3.55 -15.94
N ASN A 233 20.57 -2.80 -14.84
CA ASN A 233 20.20 -1.39 -14.83
C ASN A 233 18.78 -1.11 -15.36
N GLN A 234 17.77 -1.57 -14.61
CA GLN A 234 16.33 -1.37 -14.88
C GLN A 234 15.98 0.11 -15.11
N GLU A 235 16.62 1.03 -14.38
CA GLU A 235 16.43 2.47 -14.55
C GLU A 235 16.86 2.96 -15.94
N LYS A 236 18.03 2.52 -16.43
CA LYS A 236 18.51 2.85 -17.77
C LYS A 236 17.52 2.39 -18.84
N VAL A 237 17.01 1.16 -18.73
CA VAL A 237 16.02 0.62 -19.68
C VAL A 237 14.74 1.45 -19.67
N ALA A 238 14.21 1.81 -18.49
CA ALA A 238 13.03 2.66 -18.40
C ALA A 238 13.26 4.05 -19.03
N ASN A 239 14.46 4.62 -18.81
CA ASN A 239 14.84 5.91 -19.39
C ASN A 239 14.93 5.86 -20.92
N GLU A 240 15.53 4.81 -21.48
CA GLU A 240 15.62 4.62 -22.93
C GLU A 240 14.24 4.44 -23.56
N LEU A 241 13.36 3.63 -22.94
CA LEU A 241 12.00 3.40 -23.40
C LEU A 241 11.18 4.70 -23.41
N PHE A 242 11.22 5.49 -22.33
CA PHE A 242 10.51 6.76 -22.31
C PHE A 242 11.16 7.84 -23.18
N ALA A 243 12.48 7.83 -23.36
CA ALA A 243 13.14 8.72 -24.31
C ALA A 243 12.68 8.46 -25.75
N ALA A 244 12.47 7.20 -26.14
CA ALA A 244 11.90 6.84 -27.43
C ALA A 244 10.42 7.29 -27.57
N LEU A 245 9.69 7.36 -26.45
CA LEU A 245 8.28 7.76 -26.43
C LEU A 245 8.07 9.28 -26.45
N LYS A 246 9.03 10.06 -25.92
CA LYS A 246 8.95 11.54 -25.86
C LYS A 246 8.64 12.20 -27.21
N PRO A 247 9.31 11.86 -28.34
CA PRO A 247 8.98 12.43 -29.65
C PRO A 247 7.57 12.11 -30.14
N VAL A 248 7.02 10.96 -29.74
CA VAL A 248 5.67 10.51 -30.15
C VAL A 248 4.59 11.30 -29.42
N LEU A 249 4.78 11.54 -28.12
CA LEU A 249 3.80 12.21 -27.27
C LEU A 249 3.99 13.73 -27.19
N GLY A 250 5.20 14.23 -27.45
CA GLY A 250 5.53 15.65 -27.48
C GLY A 250 5.04 16.40 -26.23
N ASN A 251 4.34 17.51 -26.46
CA ASN A 251 3.84 18.41 -25.41
C ASN A 251 2.71 17.83 -24.55
N ALA A 252 2.24 16.60 -24.85
CA ALA A 252 1.25 15.96 -24.00
C ALA A 252 1.85 15.52 -22.66
N ILE A 253 3.17 15.27 -22.58
CA ILE A 253 3.85 14.90 -21.35
C ILE A 253 4.11 16.17 -20.53
N TYR A 254 3.58 16.24 -19.32
CA TYR A 254 3.81 17.38 -18.42
C TYR A 254 4.67 17.03 -17.20
N GLY A 255 4.84 15.75 -16.84
CA GLY A 255 5.61 15.36 -15.66
C GLY A 255 6.08 13.90 -15.68
N GLU A 256 6.98 13.55 -14.76
CA GLU A 256 7.50 12.19 -14.57
C GLU A 256 7.25 11.71 -13.12
N GLY A 257 7.21 10.39 -12.91
CA GLY A 257 7.08 9.78 -11.58
C GLY A 257 5.83 10.21 -10.80
N ASP A 258 6.05 10.95 -9.72
CA ASP A 258 5.03 11.46 -8.79
C ASP A 258 4.81 12.97 -8.89
N ASP A 259 5.21 13.56 -10.02
CA ASP A 259 4.88 14.93 -10.35
C ASP A 259 3.36 15.15 -10.35
N THR A 260 2.97 16.34 -9.92
CA THR A 260 1.59 16.82 -10.01
C THR A 260 1.58 18.12 -10.81
N LEU A 261 0.41 18.48 -11.37
CA LEU A 261 0.30 19.70 -12.19
C LEU A 261 0.75 20.93 -11.40
N GLU A 262 0.32 21.05 -10.15
CA GLU A 262 0.69 22.14 -9.26
C GLU A 262 2.19 22.18 -8.94
N LYS A 263 2.89 21.04 -8.85
CA LYS A 263 4.35 21.00 -8.65
C LYS A 263 5.09 21.47 -9.89
N VAL A 264 4.67 20.99 -11.07
CA VAL A 264 5.28 21.37 -12.35
C VAL A 264 5.09 22.86 -12.62
N ILE A 265 3.89 23.38 -12.39
CA ILE A 265 3.60 24.82 -12.52
C ILE A 265 4.45 25.64 -11.52
N SER A 266 4.52 25.22 -10.26
CA SER A 266 5.30 25.93 -9.25
C SER A 266 6.80 25.94 -9.58
N ALA A 267 7.35 24.82 -10.06
CA ALA A 267 8.74 24.76 -10.51
C ALA A 267 9.01 25.71 -11.68
N TYR A 268 8.15 25.70 -12.69
CA TYR A 268 8.24 26.57 -13.86
C TYR A 268 8.18 28.06 -13.47
N LEU A 269 7.22 28.46 -12.63
CA LEU A 269 7.08 29.85 -12.19
C LEU A 269 8.28 30.33 -11.37
N ASN A 270 8.85 29.46 -10.52
CA ASN A 270 10.07 29.78 -9.78
C ASN A 270 11.26 30.01 -10.73
N GLU A 271 11.43 29.17 -11.75
CA GLU A 271 12.50 29.32 -12.75
C GLU A 271 12.37 30.65 -13.52
N GLU A 272 11.14 31.00 -13.89
CA GLU A 272 10.81 32.25 -14.60
C GLU A 272 10.70 33.48 -13.67
N ASN A 273 10.97 33.35 -12.37
CA ASN A 273 10.77 34.40 -11.35
C ASN A 273 9.41 35.12 -11.47
N SER A 274 8.36 34.34 -11.77
CA SER A 274 7.01 34.83 -12.04
C SER A 274 6.08 34.53 -10.88
N THR A 275 4.97 35.28 -10.79
CA THR A 275 3.95 35.08 -9.76
C THR A 275 2.61 34.65 -10.34
N LEU A 276 1.79 33.96 -9.55
CA LEU A 276 0.48 33.46 -9.93
C LEU A 276 -0.62 34.01 -9.01
N SER A 277 -1.78 34.32 -9.60
CA SER A 277 -3.01 34.63 -8.86
C SER A 277 -4.20 33.93 -9.50
N ALA A 278 -5.20 33.58 -8.70
CA ALA A 278 -6.41 32.90 -9.14
C ALA A 278 -7.67 33.65 -8.68
N ALA A 279 -8.67 33.75 -9.57
CA ALA A 279 -10.01 34.21 -9.25
C ALA A 279 -11.00 33.13 -9.67
N GLU A 280 -11.73 32.58 -8.70
CA GLU A 280 -12.51 31.35 -8.88
C GLU A 280 -14.01 31.58 -8.71
N SER A 281 -14.82 30.92 -9.55
CA SER A 281 -16.28 30.86 -9.43
C SER A 281 -16.72 29.41 -9.15
N CYS A 282 -16.97 28.60 -10.18
CA CYS A 282 -17.49 27.24 -10.04
C CYS A 282 -16.56 26.26 -9.30
N THR A 283 -15.26 26.51 -9.30
CA THR A 283 -14.27 25.69 -8.57
C THR A 283 -14.23 25.99 -7.08
N GLY A 284 -14.81 27.11 -6.62
CA GLY A 284 -14.98 27.42 -5.20
C GLY A 284 -13.69 27.46 -4.38
N GLY A 285 -12.54 27.75 -4.98
CA GLY A 285 -11.24 27.76 -4.30
C GLY A 285 -10.42 26.48 -4.51
N LYS A 286 -10.91 25.51 -5.30
CA LYS A 286 -10.21 24.24 -5.52
C LYS A 286 -8.88 24.42 -6.25
N ILE A 287 -8.78 25.34 -7.20
CA ILE A 287 -7.52 25.61 -7.92
C ILE A 287 -6.50 26.20 -6.95
N SER A 288 -6.91 27.22 -6.17
CA SER A 288 -6.06 27.83 -5.14
C SER A 288 -5.60 26.79 -4.13
N SER A 289 -6.53 25.94 -3.65
CA SER A 289 -6.21 24.86 -2.70
C SER A 289 -5.20 23.86 -3.26
N MET A 290 -5.30 23.50 -4.54
CA MET A 290 -4.33 22.60 -5.18
C MET A 290 -2.94 23.24 -5.26
N LEU A 291 -2.87 24.50 -5.70
CA LEU A 291 -1.60 25.24 -5.80
C LEU A 291 -0.92 25.40 -4.44
N THR A 292 -1.68 25.70 -3.38
CA THR A 292 -1.14 25.90 -2.03
C THR A 292 -0.89 24.62 -1.25
N ASN A 293 -1.25 23.44 -1.78
CA ASN A 293 -1.06 22.16 -1.09
C ASN A 293 0.41 21.69 -1.08
N ASN A 294 1.25 22.30 -1.93
CA ASN A 294 2.68 21.99 -1.98
C ASN A 294 3.48 22.88 -1.03
N GLU A 295 4.50 22.29 -0.43
CA GLU A 295 5.52 23.06 0.27
C GLU A 295 6.19 24.05 -0.70
N GLY A 296 6.43 25.29 -0.22
CA GLY A 296 7.05 26.34 -1.03
C GLY A 296 6.10 27.12 -1.94
N ALA A 297 4.79 26.83 -1.94
CA ALA A 297 3.80 27.53 -2.76
C ALA A 297 3.78 29.05 -2.57
N SER A 298 4.24 29.57 -1.43
CA SER A 298 4.30 31.02 -1.15
C SER A 298 5.46 31.76 -1.85
N ARG A 299 6.28 31.07 -2.64
CA ARG A 299 7.43 31.66 -3.37
C ARG A 299 7.06 32.15 -4.78
N VAL A 300 5.92 31.71 -5.29
CA VAL A 300 5.35 32.03 -6.62
C VAL A 300 3.96 32.59 -6.47
#